data_AF-A0A534H8B8-F1
#
_entry.id   AF-A0A534H8B8-F1
#
_cell.length_a   1.000
_cell.length_b   1.000
_cell.length_c   1.000
_cell.angle_alpha   90.00
_cell.angle_beta   90.00
_cell.angle_gamma   90.00
#
_symmetry.space_group_name_H-M   'P 1'
#
loop_
_entity.id
_entity.type
_entity.pdbx_description
1 polymer ?
#
loop_
_entity_poly.entity_id
_entity_poly.type
_entity_poly.pdbx_seq_one_letter_code
_entity_poly.pdbx_strand_id
1 'polypeptide(L)' 'MTRYAVGDIQGCDEELQTLLERLKFSADRDRVWFVGDLVNRGPDSLPAL' A
#
# COMPACT_ATOMS: atom_id res chain seq x y z
N MET A 1 14.07 -10.46 6.17
CA MET A 1 12.65 -10.16 6.42
C MET A 1 12.55 -8.68 6.76
N THR A 2 12.03 -7.87 5.83
CA THR A 2 11.85 -6.43 6.04
C THR A 2 10.39 -6.15 6.41
N ARG A 3 10.16 -5.16 7.28
CA ARG A 3 8.82 -4.72 7.67
C ARG A 3 8.64 -3.26 7.27
N TYR A 4 7.62 -3.00 6.47
CA TYR A 4 7.23 -1.66 6.05
C TYR A 4 6.00 -1.22 6.84
N ALA A 5 5.99 0.04 7.26
CA ALA A 5 4.80 0.72 7.73
C ALA A 5 4.44 1.79 6.69
N VAL A 6 3.24 1.69 6.14
CA VAL A 6 2.71 2.61 5.12
C VAL A 6 1.53 3.35 5.73
N GLY A 7 1.56 4.68 5.57
CA GLY A 7 0.50 5.58 5.99
C GLY A 7 -0.77 5.46 5.16
N ASP A 8 -1.58 6.49 5.22
CA ASP A 8 -2.84 6.65 4.51
C ASP A 8 -2.67 6.36 3.00
N ILE A 9 -3.53 5.49 2.47
CA ILE A 9 -3.62 5.18 1.03
C ILE A 9 -4.75 5.97 0.37
N GLN A 10 -5.87 6.14 1.08
CA GLN A 10 -7.03 6.94 0.65
C GLN A 10 -7.48 6.55 -0.77
N GLY A 11 -7.57 5.27 -1.10
CA GLY A 11 -7.99 4.81 -2.43
C GLY A 11 -7.03 5.12 -3.58
N CYS A 12 -5.77 5.44 -3.31
CA CYS A 12 -4.69 5.60 -4.29
C CYS A 12 -3.99 4.26 -4.58
N ASP A 13 -4.66 3.35 -5.29
CA ASP A 13 -4.09 2.03 -5.62
C ASP A 13 -2.85 2.15 -6.52
N GLU A 14 -2.88 2.99 -7.56
CA GLU A 14 -1.75 3.12 -8.50
C GLU A 14 -0.46 3.57 -7.79
N GLU A 15 -0.57 4.54 -6.88
CA GLU A 15 0.55 5.01 -6.07
C GLU A 15 1.04 3.95 -5.08
N LEU A 16 0.13 3.16 -4.52
CA LEU A 16 0.49 2.02 -3.67
C LEU A 16 1.27 0.97 -4.46
N GLN A 17 0.81 0.57 -5.65
CA GLN A 17 1.53 -0.38 -6.51
C GLN A 17 2.92 0.16 -6.88
N THR A 18 2.98 1.43 -7.29
CA THR A 18 4.24 2.12 -7.63
C THR A 18 5.22 2.13 -6.45
N LEU A 19 4.72 2.35 -5.23
CA LEU A 19 5.53 2.30 -4.00
C LEU A 19 6.09 0.89 -3.78
N LEU A 20 5.24 -0.13 -3.85
CA LEU A 20 5.64 -1.53 -3.63
C LEU A 20 6.70 -2.00 -4.65
N GLU A 21 6.55 -1.60 -5.92
CA GLU A 21 7.55 -1.86 -6.97
C GLU A 21 8.90 -1.22 -6.66
N ARG A 22 8.92 0.06 -6.26
CA ARG A 22 10.16 0.78 -5.89
C ARG A 22 10.86 0.16 -4.69
N LEU A 23 10.07 -0.34 -3.73
CA LEU A 23 10.58 -1.07 -2.57
C LEU A 23 11.07 -2.48 -2.92
N LYS A 24 10.81 -2.96 -4.14
CA LYS A 24 11.01 -4.36 -4.56
C LYS A 24 10.34 -5.32 -3.57
N PHE A 25 9.13 -4.94 -3.14
CA PHE A 25 8.36 -5.69 -2.17
C PHE A 25 8.07 -7.10 -2.70
N SER A 26 8.12 -8.07 -1.79
CA SER A 26 7.84 -9.46 -2.15
C SER A 26 7.16 -10.16 -0.98
N ALA A 27 5.93 -10.63 -1.21
CA ALA A 27 5.07 -11.17 -0.16
C ALA A 27 5.60 -12.46 0.49
N ASP A 28 6.52 -13.17 -0.16
CA ASP A 28 7.21 -14.35 0.37
C ASP A 28 8.19 -14.00 1.51
N ARG A 29 8.82 -12.82 1.49
CA ARG A 29 9.90 -12.44 2.42
C ARG A 29 9.63 -11.17 3.23
N ASP A 30 8.72 -10.30 2.78
CA ASP A 30 8.45 -9.00 3.35
C ASP A 30 7.04 -8.92 3.96
N ARG A 31 6.83 -7.93 4.83
CA ARG A 31 5.53 -7.63 5.42
C ARG A 31 5.27 -6.14 5.36
N VAL A 32 4.05 -5.77 5.00
CA VAL A 32 3.56 -4.38 5.02
C VAL A 32 2.47 -4.25 6.06
N TRP A 33 2.51 -3.14 6.80
CA TRP A 33 1.50 -2.74 7.76
C TRP A 33 0.91 -1.41 7.29
N PHE A 34 -0.40 -1.39 7.03
CA PHE A 34 -1.12 -0.16 6.75
C PHE A 34 -1.63 0.42 8.07
N VAL A 35 -1.30 1.68 8.35
CA VAL A 35 -1.60 2.29 9.66
C VAL A 35 -2.91 3.07 9.70
N GLY A 36 -3.63 3.18 8.58
CA GLY A 36 -4.94 3.83 8.54
C GLY A 36 -5.38 4.20 7.13
N ASP A 37 -6.62 4.65 7.02
CA ASP A 37 -7.21 5.30 5.83
C ASP A 37 -6.83 4.63 4.50
N LEU A 38 -7.23 3.36 4.34
CA LEU A 38 -7.07 2.63 3.07
C LEU A 38 -7.98 3.17 1.96
N VAL A 39 -9.13 3.71 2.34
CA VAL A 39 -10.24 4.11 1.45
C VAL A 39 -10.65 5.56 1.68
N ASN A 40 -11.54 6.07 0.81
CA ASN A 40 -12.02 7.45 0.72
C ASN A 40 -11.05 8.41 0.04
N ARG A 41 -11.57 9.57 -0.40
CA ARG A 41 -10.86 10.70 -1.07
C ARG A 41 -10.25 10.42 -2.44
N GLY A 42 -9.48 9.34 -2.60
CA GLY A 42 -8.85 8.99 -3.85
C GLY A 42 -9.78 8.26 -4.83
N PRO A 43 -9.28 8.03 -6.05
CA PRO A 43 -10.11 7.63 -7.18
C PRO A 43 -10.61 6.19 -7.09
N ASP A 44 -9.86 5.30 -6.44
CA ASP A 44 -10.01 3.85 -6.58
C ASP A 44 -9.95 3.12 -5.22
N SER A 45 -10.94 3.41 -4.37
CA SER A 45 -11.03 2.79 -3.02
C SER A 45 -11.21 1.27 -3.05
N LEU A 46 -11.86 0.69 -4.07
CA LEU A 46 -12.10 -0.75 -4.13
C LEU A 46 -10.82 -1.55 -4.48
N PRO A 47 -10.03 -1.16 -5.51
CA PRO A 47 -8.74 -1.80 -5.78
C PRO A 47 -7.71 -1.68 -4.65
N ALA A 48 -7.75 -0.59 -3.87
CA ALA A 48 -6.82 -0.36 -2.77
C ALA A 48 -7.06 -1.24 -1.52
N LEU A 49 -8.13 -2.04 -1.48
CA LEU A 49 -8.52 -2.93 -0.37
C LEU A 49 -8.00 -4.37 -0.57
#